data_AF-A0A3A4QYS5-F1
#
_entry.id   AF-A0A3A4QYS5-F1
#
_cell.length_a   1.000
_cell.length_b   1.000
_cell.length_c   1.000
_cell.angle_alpha   90.00
_cell.angle_beta   90.00
_cell.angle_gamma   90.00
#
_symmetry.space_group_name_H-M   'P 1'
#
loop_
_entity.id
_entity.type
_entity.pdbx_description
1 polymer ?
#
loop_
_entity_poly.entity_id
_entity_poly.type
_entity_poly.pdbx_seq_one_letter_code
_entity_poly.pdbx_strand_id
1 'polypeptide(L)' 'MSFTVDDKRHEVRDVISRWAEPEKDFFKVIADDGRKYTLSWNRKSDLWLIGNIPEKQCEQ' A
#
# COMPACT_ATOMS: atom_id res chain seq x y z
N MET A 1 7.51 6.32 8.73
CA MET A 1 6.94 4.96 8.57
C MET A 1 7.45 4.42 7.24
N SER A 2 7.91 3.16 7.14
CA SER A 2 8.55 2.64 5.93
C SER A 2 8.18 1.18 5.68
N PHE A 3 8.22 0.75 4.43
CA PHE A 3 7.93 -0.62 3.98
C PHE A 3 8.96 -1.08 2.93
N THR A 4 9.04 -2.38 2.65
CA THR A 4 10.00 -2.94 1.68
C THR A 4 9.28 -3.59 0.52
N VAL A 5 9.67 -3.26 -0.71
CA VAL A 5 9.16 -3.84 -1.96
C VAL A 5 10.36 -4.22 -2.82
N ASP A 6 10.40 -5.46 -3.32
CA ASP A 6 11.49 -5.97 -4.16
C ASP A 6 12.89 -5.71 -3.55
N ASP A 7 13.04 -6.01 -2.26
CA ASP A 7 14.25 -5.78 -1.44
C ASP A 7 14.65 -4.29 -1.27
N LYS A 8 13.87 -3.37 -1.83
CA LYS A 8 14.07 -1.92 -1.69
C LYS A 8 13.18 -1.35 -0.60
N ARG A 9 13.78 -0.59 0.31
CA ARG A 9 13.05 0.15 1.34
C ARG A 9 12.47 1.44 0.76
N HIS A 10 11.20 1.67 1.03
CA HIS A 10 10.44 2.86 0.67
C HIS A 10 9.91 3.55 1.92
N GLU A 11 10.07 4.87 2.00
CA GLU A 11 9.49 5.71 3.04
C GLU A 11 8.11 6.21 2.62
N VAL A 12 7.13 6.07 3.51
CA VAL A 12 5.80 6.64 3.29
C VAL A 12 5.90 8.16 3.42
N ARG A 13 5.63 8.88 2.32
CA ARG A 13 5.57 10.33 2.27
C ARG A 13 4.20 10.87 2.62
N ASP A 14 3.15 10.23 2.08
CA ASP A 14 1.78 10.70 2.25
C ASP A 14 0.77 9.54 2.25
N VAL A 15 -0.40 9.74 2.87
CA VAL A 15 -1.49 8.76 2.90
C VAL A 15 -2.69 9.38 2.17
N ILE A 16 -2.92 8.92 0.94
CA ILE A 16 -3.94 9.47 0.04
C ILE A 16 -5.35 9.00 0.44
N SER A 17 -5.46 7.77 0.92
CA SER A 17 -6.76 7.19 1.29
C SER A 17 -6.61 6.05 2.29
N ARG A 18 -7.64 5.87 3.11
CA ARG A 18 -7.77 4.75 4.04
C ARG A 18 -9.18 4.21 3.98
N TRP A 19 -9.34 2.91 3.89
CA TRP A 19 -10.63 2.24 4.00
C TRP A 19 -10.50 0.96 4.79
N ALA A 20 -11.55 0.61 5.52
CA ALA A 20 -11.59 -0.62 6.30
C ALA A 20 -12.59 -1.59 5.67
N GLU A 21 -12.18 -2.84 5.57
CA GLU A 21 -13.03 -4.00 5.32
C GLU A 21 -13.22 -4.78 6.64
N PRO A 22 -14.19 -5.70 6.73
CA PRO A 22 -14.50 -6.42 7.97
C PRO A 22 -13.29 -7.12 8.62
N GLU A 23 -12.33 -7.58 7.81
CA GLU A 23 -11.16 -8.34 8.28
C GLU A 23 -9.83 -7.62 8.07
N LYS A 24 -9.80 -6.52 7.31
CA LYS A 24 -8.56 -5.88 6.84
C LYS A 24 -8.71 -4.36 6.77
N ASP A 25 -7.65 -3.64 7.11
CA ASP A 25 -7.55 -2.21 6.83
C ASP A 25 -6.65 -1.97 5.63
N PHE A 26 -7.03 -1.05 4.76
CA PHE A 26 -6.28 -0.71 3.57
C PHE A 26 -5.88 0.77 3.60
N PHE A 27 -4.69 1.02 3.09
CA PHE A 27 -4.07 2.33 3.04
C PHE A 27 -3.44 2.53 1.67
N LYS A 28 -3.86 3.57 0.96
CA LYS A 28 -3.19 4.01 -0.26
C LYS A 28 -2.20 5.11 0.11
N VAL A 29 -0.93 4.87 -0.16
CA VAL A 29 0.18 5.74 0.25
C VAL A 29 1.02 6.18 -0.94
N ILE A 30 1.67 7.33 -0.83
CA ILE A 30 2.74 7.79 -1.74
C ILE A 30 4.08 7.50 -1.06
N ALA A 31 4.99 6.85 -1.77
CA ALA A 31 6.35 6.60 -1.30
C ALA A 31 7.32 7.73 -1.68
N ASP A 32 8.55 7.67 -1.18
CA ASP A 32 9.62 8.64 -1.48
C ASP A 32 10.03 8.68 -2.95
N ASP A 33 9.78 7.61 -3.70
CA ASP A 33 9.99 7.55 -5.15
C ASP A 33 8.83 8.16 -5.96
N GLY A 34 7.81 8.70 -5.28
CA GLY A 34 6.61 9.27 -5.89
C GLY A 34 5.59 8.25 -6.38
N ARG A 35 5.84 6.94 -6.22
CA ARG A 35 4.91 5.89 -6.62
C ARG A 35 3.84 5.67 -5.55
N LYS A 36 2.69 5.16 -5.99
CA LYS A 36 1.55 4.86 -5.13
C LYS A 36 1.55 3.37 -4.79
N TYR A 37 1.33 3.06 -3.52
CA TYR A 37 1.26 1.70 -3.02
C TYR A 37 -0.01 1.50 -2.21
N THR A 38 -0.53 0.27 -2.23
CA THR A 38 -1.61 -0.15 -1.34
C THR A 38 -1.05 -1.05 -0.26
N LEU A 39 -1.06 -0.57 0.98
CA LEU A 39 -0.77 -1.35 2.16
C LEU A 39 -2.09 -1.92 2.68
N SER A 40 -2.07 -3.18 3.10
CA SER A 40 -3.21 -3.81 3.76
C SER A 40 -2.76 -4.48 5.04
N TRP A 41 -3.47 -4.23 6.13
CA TRP A 41 -3.22 -4.83 7.43
C TRP A 41 -4.32 -5.84 7.72
N ASN A 42 -3.93 -7.10 7.93
CA ASN A 42 -4.85 -8.17 8.29
C ASN A 42 -5.05 -8.19 9.80
N ARG A 43 -6.27 -7.88 10.26
CA ARG A 43 -6.60 -7.79 11.70
C ARG A 43 -6.50 -9.13 12.42
N LYS A 44 -6.72 -10.24 11.71
CA LYS A 44 -6.69 -11.59 12.32
C LYS A 44 -5.26 -12.08 12.53
N SER A 45 -4.38 -11.80 11.58
CA SER A 45 -3.00 -12.30 11.58
C SER A 45 -1.98 -11.26 12.06
N ASP A 46 -2.39 -10.00 12.24
CA ASP A 46 -1.53 -8.86 12.53
C ASP A 46 -0.41 -8.65 11.49
N LEU A 47 -0.68 -9.03 10.23
CA LEU A 47 0.29 -8.97 9.14
C LEU A 47 0.01 -7.80 8.19
N TRP A 48 1.09 -7.13 7.76
CA TRP A 48 1.05 -6.15 6.69
C TRP A 48 1.39 -6.80 5.35
N LEU A 49 0.55 -6.54 4.34
CA LEU A 49 0.71 -7.00 2.98
C LEU A 49 0.73 -5.79 2.05
N ILE A 50 1.65 -5.80 1.08
CA ILE A 50 1.79 -4.74 0.10
C ILE A 50 1.21 -5.25 -1.22
N GLY A 51 0.13 -4.62 -1.67
CA GLY A 51 -0.41 -4.81 -3.00
C GLY A 51 0.27 -3.83 -3.94
N ASN A 52 1.09 -4.33 -4.87
CA ASN A 52 1.31 -3.60 -6.12
C ASN A 52 -0.03 -3.66 -6.85
N ILE A 53 -0.78 -2.56 -6.85
CA ILE A 53 -1.86 -2.45 -7.82
C ILE A 53 -1.13 -2.07 -9.11
N PRO A 54 -0.94 -2.98 -10.07
CA PRO A 54 -0.55 -2.53 -11.40
C PRO A 54 -1.61 -1.53 -11.79
N GLU A 55 -1.20 -0.29 -12.05
CA GLU A 55 -2.07 0.66 -12.73
C GLU A 55 -2.45 -0.05 -14.02
N LYS A 56 -3.63 -0.69 -14.04
CA LYS A 56 -4.25 -1.12 -15.28
C LYS A 56 -4.38 0.18 -16.06
N GLN A 57 -3.47 0.40 -17.00
CA GLN A 57 -3.75 1.23 -18.16
C GLN A 57 -5.09 0.71 -18.68
N CYS A 58 -6.18 1.41 -18.37
CA CYS A 58 -7.29 1.46 -19.29
C CYS A 58 -6.73 2.17 -20.52
N GLU A 59 -6.14 1.40 -21.41
CA GLU A 59 -5.91 1.80 -22.79
C GLU A 59 -7.30 1.91 -23.44
N GLN A 60 -7.75 3.15 -23.66
CA GLN A 60 -8.80 3.51 -24.62
C GLN A 60 -8.51 4.93 -25.13
#